data_AF-A0A354B045-F1
#
_entry.id   AF-A0A354B045-F1
#
_cell.length_a   1.000
_cell.length_b   1.000
_cell.length_c   1.000
_cell.angle_alpha   90.00
_cell.angle_beta   90.00
_cell.angle_gamma   90.00
#
_symmetry.space_group_name_H-M   'P 1'
#
loop_
_entity.id
_entity.type
_entity.pdbx_description
1 polymer ?
#
loop_
_entity_poly.entity_id
_entity_poly.type
_entity_poly.pdbx_seq_one_letter_code
_entity_poly.pdbx_strand_id
1 'polypeptide(L)'
;MSCLGYISEDSSNICCYFKDENGKSTWQWGLVPGTHAWLSIPGNWEQNERTGVKRFVANSSINEARIMEAAAVAQNYYKLQSYQLSSICAATGNASRNYPLVIQGKELYSQR
;
A
#
# COMPACT_ATOMS: atom_id res chain seq x y z
N MET A 1 -30.66 -20.98 10.58
CA MET A 1 -29.21 -21.23 10.53
C MET A 1 -28.64 -20.41 9.39
N SER A 2 -28.01 -19.27 9.67
CA SER A 2 -27.33 -18.46 8.65
C SER A 2 -25.83 -18.74 8.79
N CYS A 3 -25.24 -19.38 7.79
CA CYS A 3 -23.79 -19.55 7.70
C CYS A 3 -23.17 -18.16 7.47
N LEU A 4 -22.81 -17.47 8.55
CA LEU A 4 -21.88 -16.35 8.47
C LEU A 4 -20.52 -16.96 8.07
N GLY A 5 -20.28 -17.01 6.76
CA GLY A 5 -18.96 -17.31 6.24
C GLY A 5 -18.00 -16.28 6.81
N TYR A 6 -17.05 -16.74 7.61
CA TYR A 6 -15.91 -15.92 8.00
C TYR A 6 -15.18 -15.56 6.71
N ILE A 7 -15.36 -14.32 6.24
CA ILE A 7 -14.45 -13.73 5.26
C ILE A 7 -13.14 -13.60 6.03
N SER A 8 -12.16 -14.47 5.74
CA SER A 8 -10.82 -14.30 6.28
C SER A 8 -10.24 -13.06 5.63
N GLU A 9 -10.29 -11.92 6.32
CA GLU A 9 -9.58 -10.72 5.87
C GLU A 9 -8.08 -10.96 6.04
N ASP A 10 -7.36 -10.95 4.92
CA ASP A 10 -5.91 -10.87 4.94
C ASP A 10 -5.45 -9.47 5.36
N SER A 11 -4.17 -9.33 5.67
CA SER A 11 -3.56 -8.03 5.88
C SER A 11 -2.31 -7.85 5.03
N SER A 12 -2.01 -6.60 4.69
CA SER A 12 -0.83 -6.24 3.92
C SER A 12 -0.29 -4.90 4.39
N ASN A 13 1.03 -4.75 4.37
CA ASN A 13 1.66 -3.46 4.59
C ASN A 13 1.73 -2.66 3.29
N ILE A 14 1.95 -1.35 3.40
CA ILE A 14 2.12 -0.49 2.23
C ILE A 14 3.56 -0.01 2.07
N CYS A 15 4.07 -0.06 0.85
CA CYS A 15 5.33 0.54 0.45
C CYS A 15 5.07 1.85 -0.29
N CYS A 16 5.74 2.92 0.11
CA CYS A 16 5.68 4.24 -0.50
C CYS A 16 6.99 4.50 -1.25
N TYR A 17 6.89 4.70 -2.56
CA TYR A 17 8.02 5.01 -3.42
C TYR A 17 8.17 6.51 -3.59
N PHE A 18 9.38 7.00 -3.39
CA PHE A 18 9.73 8.40 -3.48
C PHE A 18 10.78 8.61 -4.57
N LYS A 19 10.65 9.68 -5.33
CA LYS A 19 11.56 10.04 -6.43
C LYS A 19 12.01 11.48 -6.26
N ASP A 20 13.31 11.75 -6.34
CA ASP A 20 13.82 13.12 -6.37
C ASP A 20 13.75 13.72 -7.78
N GLU A 21 14.05 15.01 -7.89
CA GLU A 21 14.06 15.76 -9.16
C GLU A 21 15.09 15.22 -10.17
N ASN A 22 16.13 14.54 -9.69
CA ASN A 22 17.18 13.92 -10.52
C ASN A 22 16.81 12.49 -10.95
N GLY A 23 15.65 12.00 -10.53
CA GLY A 23 15.14 10.68 -10.84
C GLY A 23 15.66 9.54 -9.98
N LYS A 24 16.39 9.83 -8.88
CA LYS A 24 16.77 8.84 -7.89
C LYS A 24 15.54 8.37 -7.14
N SER A 25 15.30 7.07 -7.14
CA SER A 25 14.18 6.44 -6.44
C SER A 25 14.62 5.77 -5.14
N THR A 26 13.79 5.88 -4.12
CA THR A 26 13.88 5.13 -2.87
C THR A 26 12.48 4.71 -2.45
N TRP A 27 12.36 3.75 -1.54
CA TRP A 27 11.08 3.36 -0.98
C TRP A 27 11.18 3.26 0.54
N GLN A 28 10.04 3.44 1.21
CA GLN A 28 9.90 3.26 2.65
C GLN A 28 8.52 2.69 2.98
N TRP A 29 8.41 2.01 4.12
CA TRP A 29 7.11 1.58 4.63
C TRP A 29 6.24 2.80 4.99
N GLY A 30 4.97 2.76 4.61
CA GLY A 30 3.99 3.73 5.09
C GLY A 30 3.81 3.60 6.61
N LEU A 31 3.73 4.72 7.31
CA LEU A 31 3.75 4.75 8.77
C LEU A 31 2.45 5.26 9.35
N VAL A 32 2.02 4.69 10.48
CA VAL A 32 0.87 5.17 11.24
C VAL A 32 1.26 6.46 11.98
N PRO A 33 0.47 7.55 11.87
CA PRO A 33 0.70 8.77 12.62
C PRO A 33 0.83 8.52 14.14
N GLY A 34 1.78 9.19 14.79
CA GLY A 34 1.97 9.15 16.24
C GLY A 34 2.69 7.92 16.80
N THR A 35 2.58 6.75 16.15
CA THR A 35 3.30 5.53 16.58
C THR A 35 4.53 5.23 15.73
N HIS A 36 4.54 5.70 14.47
CA HIS A 36 5.55 5.33 13.47
C HIS A 36 5.67 3.82 13.22
N ALA A 37 4.66 3.04 13.61
CA ALA A 37 4.56 1.63 13.24
C ALA A 37 4.18 1.51 11.76
N TRP A 38 4.56 0.41 11.10
CA TRP A 38 4.17 0.17 9.72
C TRP A 38 2.65 0.06 9.59
N LEU A 39 2.07 0.80 8.65
CA LEU A 39 0.65 0.69 8.37
C LEU A 39 0.38 -0.70 7.77
N SER A 40 -0.44 -1.48 8.46
CA SER A 40 -1.05 -2.71 7.94
C SER A 40 -2.52 -2.44 7.66
N ILE A 41 -2.99 -2.83 6.48
CA ILE A 41 -4.37 -2.64 6.04
C ILE A 41 -5.05 -4.00 5.80
N PRO A 42 -6.32 -4.14 6.25
CA PRO A 42 -7.12 -5.32 5.96
C PRO A 42 -7.61 -5.32 4.51
N GLY A 43 -7.75 -6.51 3.92
CA GLY A 43 -8.19 -6.68 2.54
C GLY A 43 -8.09 -8.12 2.07
N ASN A 44 -8.05 -8.30 0.75
CA ASN A 44 -7.95 -9.62 0.12
C ASN A 44 -6.94 -9.60 -1.03
N TRP A 45 -6.21 -10.70 -1.19
CA TRP A 45 -5.37 -10.91 -2.37
C TRP A 45 -6.20 -11.46 -3.53
N GLU A 46 -6.21 -10.73 -4.64
CA GLU A 46 -6.80 -11.19 -5.89
C GLU A 46 -5.71 -11.54 -6.89
N GLN A 47 -5.84 -12.67 -7.56
CA GLN A 47 -4.98 -13.04 -8.68
C GLN A 47 -5.81 -13.12 -9.95
N ASN A 48 -5.42 -12.35 -10.96
CA ASN A 48 -6.03 -12.46 -12.28
C ASN A 48 -5.55 -13.75 -12.95
N GLU A 49 -6.45 -14.69 -13.20
CA GLU A 49 -6.11 -15.99 -13.80
C GLU A 49 -5.56 -15.87 -15.23
N ARG A 50 -5.99 -14.85 -15.98
CA ARG A 50 -5.57 -14.62 -17.37
C ARG A 50 -4.17 -14.01 -17.46
N THR A 51 -3.83 -13.08 -16.58
CA THR A 51 -2.55 -12.34 -16.64
C THR A 51 -1.55 -12.79 -15.58
N GLY A 52 -1.97 -13.60 -14.60
CA GLY A 52 -1.17 -14.00 -13.45
C GLY A 52 -0.89 -12.88 -12.45
N VAL A 53 -1.37 -11.66 -12.70
CA VAL A 53 -1.09 -10.49 -11.87
C VAL A 53 -1.83 -10.63 -10.54
N LYS A 54 -1.08 -10.60 -9.44
CA LYS A 54 -1.60 -10.57 -8.08
C LYS A 54 -1.69 -9.12 -7.60
N ARG A 55 -2.82 -8.73 -7.02
CA ARG A 55 -3.08 -7.40 -6.45
C ARG A 55 -3.71 -7.54 -5.07
N PHE A 56 -3.57 -6.51 -4.24
CA PHE A 56 -4.24 -6.43 -2.96
C PHE A 56 -5.42 -5.48 -3.05
N VAL A 57 -6.61 -5.96 -2.73
CA VAL A 57 -7.84 -5.16 -2.67
C VAL A 57 -8.12 -4.85 -1.21
N ALA A 58 -7.89 -3.60 -0.82
CA ALA A 58 -8.15 -3.13 0.53
C ALA A 58 -9.66 -3.18 0.82
N ASN A 59 -10.02 -3.46 2.07
CA ASN A 59 -11.43 -3.47 2.46
C ASN A 59 -12.05 -2.06 2.37
N SER A 60 -13.38 -1.99 2.45
CA SER A 60 -14.13 -0.73 2.30
C SER A 60 -13.88 0.32 3.39
N SER A 61 -13.32 -0.09 4.55
CA SER A 61 -12.95 0.83 5.62
C SER A 61 -11.64 1.60 5.35
N ILE A 62 -10.87 1.16 4.36
CA ILE A 62 -9.63 1.80 3.93
C ILE A 62 -9.91 2.76 2.78
N ASN A 63 -9.41 3.99 2.92
CA ASN A 63 -9.58 5.05 1.94
C ASN A 63 -8.22 5.62 1.50
N GLU A 64 -8.22 6.33 0.38
CA GLU A 64 -7.01 6.93 -0.21
C GLU A 64 -6.34 7.92 0.76
N ALA A 65 -7.12 8.71 1.50
CA ALA A 65 -6.59 9.70 2.45
C ALA A 65 -5.70 9.08 3.53
N ARG A 66 -6.11 7.95 4.12
CA ARG A 66 -5.34 7.22 5.14
C ARG A 66 -4.01 6.71 4.59
N ILE A 67 -4.01 6.27 3.33
CA ILE A 67 -2.79 5.77 2.67
C ILE A 67 -1.84 6.92 2.35
N MET A 68 -2.36 8.04 1.86
CA MET A 68 -1.57 9.23 1.56
C MET A 68 -0.99 9.86 2.83
N GLU A 69 -1.76 9.89 3.93
CA GLU A 69 -1.28 10.32 5.24
C GLU A 69 -0.12 9.44 5.71
N ALA A 70 -0.26 8.12 5.61
CA ALA A 70 0.81 7.21 6.01
C ALA A 70 2.10 7.37 5.17
N ALA A 71 1.95 7.68 3.88
CA ALA A 71 3.07 8.02 3.01
C ALA A 71 3.73 9.36 3.43
N ALA A 72 2.94 10.37 3.78
CA ALA A 72 3.45 11.66 4.24
C ALA A 72 4.18 11.55 5.59
N VAL A 73 3.67 10.75 6.53
CA VAL A 73 4.36 10.46 7.80
C VAL A 73 5.68 9.76 7.54
N ALA A 74 5.70 8.75 6.66
CA ALA A 74 6.93 8.07 6.26
C ALA A 74 7.94 9.05 5.65
N GLN A 75 7.50 9.90 4.72
CA GLN A 75 8.35 10.89 4.08
C GLN A 75 9.03 11.82 5.10
N ASN A 76 8.28 12.28 6.09
CA ASN A 76 8.79 13.14 7.15
C ASN A 76 9.76 12.40 8.08
N TYR A 77 9.37 11.21 8.52
CA TYR A 77 10.16 10.38 9.44
C TYR A 77 11.52 9.99 8.84
N TYR A 78 11.55 9.60 7.57
CA TYR A 78 12.76 9.19 6.85
C TYR A 78 13.50 10.34 6.18
N LYS A 79 13.12 11.60 6.43
CA LYS A 79 13.78 12.81 5.92
C LYS A 79 13.85 12.88 4.38
N LEU A 80 12.74 12.55 3.73
CA LEU A 80 12.59 12.53 2.27
C LEU A 80 11.84 13.76 1.75
N GLN A 81 11.97 14.92 2.41
CA GLN A 81 11.24 16.15 2.04
C GLN A 81 11.62 16.68 0.65
N SER A 82 12.83 16.36 0.14
CA SER A 82 13.27 16.71 -1.22
C SER A 82 12.83 15.69 -2.28
N TYR A 83 12.13 14.63 -1.89
CA TYR A 83 11.58 13.63 -2.81
C TYR A 83 10.08 13.83 -2.93
N GLN A 84 9.49 13.40 -4.04
CA GLN A 84 8.05 13.37 -4.24
C GLN A 84 7.54 11.93 -4.20
N LEU A 85 6.36 11.73 -3.63
CA LEU A 85 5.69 10.43 -3.65
C LEU A 85 5.32 10.07 -5.10
N SER A 86 5.84 8.95 -5.58
CA SER A 86 5.72 8.51 -6.97
C SER A 86 4.74 7.35 -7.15
N SER A 87 4.72 6.39 -6.22
CA SER A 87 3.78 5.26 -6.26
C SER A 87 3.62 4.63 -4.88
N ILE A 88 2.54 3.86 -4.71
CA ILE A 88 2.25 3.11 -3.49
C ILE A 88 1.85 1.70 -3.88
N CYS A 89 2.38 0.70 -3.18
CA CYS A 89 2.09 -0.70 -3.43
C CYS A 89 1.77 -1.44 -2.13
N ALA A 90 1.06 -2.55 -2.25
CA ALA A 90 0.92 -3.52 -1.18
C ALA A 90 2.16 -4.44 -1.14
N ALA A 91 2.62 -4.79 0.05
CA ALA A 91 3.78 -5.65 0.25
C ALA A 91 3.64 -6.48 1.53
N THR A 92 4.02 -7.75 1.45
CA THR A 92 3.92 -8.71 2.56
C THR A 92 5.20 -8.80 3.41
N GLY A 93 6.24 -8.03 3.07
CA GLY A 93 7.50 -7.96 3.82
C GLY A 93 8.66 -7.29 3.06
N ASN A 94 9.82 -7.14 3.72
CA ASN A 94 10.99 -6.40 3.20
C ASN A 94 11.59 -6.97 1.89
N ALA A 95 11.44 -8.27 1.64
CA ALA A 95 11.88 -8.93 0.40
C ALA A 95 10.70 -9.31 -0.52
N SER A 96 9.50 -8.86 -0.19
CA SER A 96 8.30 -9.24 -0.92
C SER A 96 8.19 -8.49 -2.25
N ARG A 97 7.43 -9.08 -3.18
CA ARG A 97 7.09 -8.41 -4.45
C ARG A 97 6.18 -7.22 -4.14
N ASN A 98 6.35 -6.13 -4.89
CA ASN A 98 5.38 -5.04 -4.89
C ASN A 98 4.15 -5.49 -5.66
N TYR A 99 3.00 -5.38 -5.03
CA TYR A 99 1.73 -5.71 -5.66
C TYR A 99 0.88 -4.45 -5.83
N PRO A 100 0.12 -4.33 -6.92
CA PRO A 100 -0.85 -3.26 -7.07
C PRO A 100 -1.81 -3.22 -5.88
N LEU A 101 -2.09 -2.00 -5.41
CA LEU A 101 -3.02 -1.75 -4.33
C LEU A 101 -4.30 -1.16 -4.91
N VAL A 102 -5.43 -1.82 -4.66
CA VAL A 102 -6.76 -1.36 -5.07
C VAL A 102 -7.49 -0.85 -3.83
N ILE A 103 -7.98 0.38 -3.89
CA ILE A 103 -8.75 1.03 -2.82
C ILE A 103 -10.05 1.52 -3.41
N GLN A 104 -11.17 1.11 -2.81
CA GLN A 104 -12.52 1.52 -3.25
C GLN A 104 -12.76 1.31 -4.76
N GLY A 105 -12.23 0.20 -5.30
CA GLY A 105 -12.36 -0.16 -6.72
C GLY A 105 -11.39 0.58 -7.68
N LYS A 106 -10.53 1.47 -7.18
CA LYS A 106 -9.50 2.16 -7.95
C LYS A 106 -8.13 1.60 -7.63
N GLU A 107 -7.39 1.20 -8.65
CA GLU A 107 -5.97 0.87 -8.50
C GLU A 107 -5.18 2.16 -8.26
N LEU A 108 -4.50 2.23 -7.12
CA LEU A 108 -3.61 3.34 -6.83
C LEU A 108 -2.29 3.15 -7.56
N TYR A 109 -1.99 4.13 -8.42
CA TYR A 109 -0.69 4.31 -9.08
C TYR A 109 -0.15 3.03 -9.72
N SER A 110 -0.93 2.42 -10.62
CA SER A 110 -0.43 1.37 -11.52
C SER A 110 0.82 1.89 -12.21
N GLN A 111 1.94 1.16 -12.13
CA GLN A 111 3.10 1.47 -12.98
C GLN A 111 2.63 1.39 -14.43
N ARG A 112 2.50 2.55 -15.07
CA ARG A 112 2.21 2.67 -16.49
C ARG A 112 3.51 2.77 -17.26
#